data_AF-A0A9E0FIN3-F1
#
_entry.id   AF-A0A9E0FIN3-F1
#
_cell.length_a   1.000
_cell.length_b   1.000
_cell.length_c   1.000
_cell.angle_alpha   90.00
_cell.angle_beta   90.00
_cell.angle_gamma   90.00
#
_symmetry.space_group_name_H-M   'P 1'
#
loop_
_entity.id
_entity.type
_entity.pdbx_description
1 polymer ?
#
loop_
_entity_poly.entity_id
_entity_poly.type
_entity_poly.pdbx_seq_one_letter_code
_entity_poly.pdbx_strand_id
1 'polypeptide(L)'
;AQPGVYYFLDGDNNIIYVGKAKNIKSRVFNHFTYADKHGKENALRLETHHITYELTGNELIALLLESEEIKRRTPKFNEAQKLWSHNYCIFKYTDQLGYDHLAIEKYNRKKEVLRIFSNYLDARAFLIEQIKEYTLCPKLCHIQTVNNACYNYPNGDCYGACVQKESATFYNARITAMIEDWEAESATYYLIGNGRNNNESSVVYVEKGHYLGFGFFDSSLGQTPAEVIHDCIKWRPDTPDVQRILAQYLQQFPGNRVSVL
;
A
#
# COMPACT_ATOMS: atom_id res chain seq x y z
N ALA A 1 -2.42 -27.11 7.10
CA ALA A 1 -3.37 -25.99 7.10
C ALA A 1 -3.20 -25.24 5.79
N GLN A 2 -4.28 -24.92 5.09
CA GLN A 2 -4.20 -24.25 3.79
C GLN A 2 -4.60 -22.77 3.93
N PRO A 3 -3.66 -21.83 3.72
CA PRO A 3 -3.96 -20.42 3.72
C PRO A 3 -4.64 -20.00 2.42
N GLY A 4 -5.56 -19.05 2.54
CA GLY A 4 -6.25 -18.49 1.39
C GLY A 4 -7.41 -17.58 1.76
N VAL A 5 -8.16 -17.22 0.73
CA VAL A 5 -9.35 -16.36 0.79
C VAL A 5 -10.58 -17.21 0.52
N TYR A 6 -11.64 -17.03 1.31
CA TYR A 6 -12.93 -17.68 1.12
C TYR A 6 -14.03 -16.65 0.89
N TYR A 7 -15.05 -17.07 0.16
CA TYR A 7 -16.13 -16.23 -0.33
C TYR A 7 -17.45 -16.90 0.01
N PHE A 8 -18.35 -16.16 0.65
CA PHE A 8 -19.73 -16.60 0.86
C PHE A 8 -20.60 -15.92 -0.18
N LEU A 9 -21.50 -16.69 -0.78
CA LEU A 9 -22.37 -16.27 -1.87
C LEU A 9 -23.82 -16.49 -1.49
N ASP A 10 -24.70 -15.59 -1.96
CA ASP A 10 -26.15 -15.75 -1.85
C ASP A 10 -26.72 -16.69 -2.93
N GLY A 11 -28.05 -16.86 -2.92
CA GLY A 11 -28.77 -17.71 -3.88
C GLY A 11 -28.67 -17.24 -5.33
N ASP A 12 -28.29 -15.98 -5.56
CA ASP A 12 -28.09 -15.38 -6.89
C ASP A 12 -26.61 -15.41 -7.32
N ASN A 13 -25.74 -16.07 -6.55
CA ASN A 13 -24.29 -16.12 -6.73
C ASN A 13 -23.57 -14.76 -6.56
N ASN A 14 -24.15 -13.80 -5.84
CA ASN A 14 -23.44 -12.59 -5.45
C ASN A 14 -22.54 -12.88 -4.26
N ILE A 15 -21.32 -12.33 -4.27
CA ILE A 15 -20.42 -12.42 -3.11
C ILE A 15 -20.90 -11.45 -2.04
N ILE A 16 -21.38 -12.01 -0.94
CA ILE A 16 -21.92 -11.26 0.22
C ILE A 16 -20.88 -11.09 1.33
N TYR A 17 -19.86 -11.94 1.37
CA TYR A 17 -18.74 -11.84 2.31
C TYR A 17 -17.45 -12.42 1.73
N VAL A 18 -16.33 -11.81 2.10
CA VAL A 18 -14.96 -12.25 1.80
C VAL A 18 -14.17 -12.29 3.09
N GLY A 19 -13.37 -13.32 3.30
CA GLY A 19 -12.43 -13.35 4.42
C GLY A 19 -11.19 -14.18 4.13
N LYS A 20 -10.14 -13.97 4.91
CA LYS A 20 -8.89 -14.75 4.86
C LYS A 20 -8.74 -15.72 6.03
N ALA A 21 -7.92 -16.75 5.84
CA ALA A 21 -7.52 -17.64 6.91
C ALA A 21 -6.13 -18.26 6.68
N LYS A 22 -5.44 -18.62 7.76
CA LYS A 22 -4.32 -19.59 7.73
C LYS A 22 -4.80 -21.02 7.49
N ASN A 23 -6.04 -21.30 7.90
CA ASN A 23 -6.73 -22.56 7.71
C ASN A 23 -8.18 -22.28 7.31
N ILE A 24 -8.46 -22.30 6.01
CA ILE A 24 -9.79 -21.99 5.46
C ILE A 24 -10.85 -22.90 6.07
N LYS A 25 -10.62 -24.22 6.09
CA LYS A 25 -11.58 -25.20 6.62
C LYS A 25 -12.01 -24.86 8.06
N SER A 26 -11.04 -24.63 8.95
CA SER A 26 -11.33 -24.28 10.33
C SER A 26 -12.03 -22.93 10.45
N ARG A 27 -11.60 -21.93 9.69
CA ARG A 27 -12.20 -20.59 9.76
C ARG A 27 -13.64 -20.58 9.28
N VAL A 28 -13.92 -21.22 8.13
CA VAL A 28 -15.27 -21.40 7.60
C VAL A 28 -16.14 -22.15 8.60
N PHE A 29 -15.65 -23.25 9.19
CA PHE A 29 -16.42 -23.97 10.20
C PHE A 29 -16.80 -23.10 11.41
N ASN A 30 -15.89 -22.24 11.86
CA ASN A 30 -16.16 -21.31 12.97
C ASN A 30 -17.27 -20.30 12.64
N HIS A 31 -17.42 -19.93 11.37
CA HIS A 31 -18.54 -19.10 10.93
C HIS A 31 -19.89 -19.78 11.14
N PHE A 32 -19.99 -21.11 11.34
CA PHE A 32 -21.28 -21.81 11.54
C PHE A 32 -21.50 -22.37 12.95
N THR A 33 -20.45 -22.45 13.78
CA THR A 33 -20.56 -23.13 15.09
C THR A 33 -20.70 -22.22 16.29
N TYR A 34 -20.18 -21.00 16.25
CA TYR A 34 -20.23 -20.11 17.40
C TYR A 34 -21.57 -19.37 17.50
N ALA A 35 -22.10 -19.25 18.72
CA ALA A 35 -23.26 -18.43 19.00
C ALA A 35 -22.93 -16.95 18.72
N ASP A 36 -23.68 -16.36 17.81
CA ASP A 36 -23.51 -14.96 17.46
C ASP A 36 -24.19 -14.06 18.49
N LYS A 37 -23.38 -13.31 19.24
CA LYS A 37 -23.88 -12.37 20.24
C LYS A 37 -24.48 -11.10 19.63
N HIS A 38 -24.19 -10.79 18.36
CA HIS A 38 -24.50 -9.51 17.72
C HIS A 38 -25.36 -9.63 16.44
N GLY A 39 -25.79 -10.84 16.06
CA GLY A 39 -26.74 -11.11 14.98
C GLY A 39 -26.19 -11.03 13.54
N LYS A 40 -25.02 -10.41 13.33
CA LYS A 40 -24.40 -10.23 12.01
C LYS A 40 -23.93 -11.54 11.37
N GLU A 41 -23.30 -12.40 12.17
CA GLU A 41 -22.83 -13.71 11.73
C GLU A 41 -24.02 -14.63 11.42
N ASN A 42 -25.10 -14.52 12.20
CA ASN A 42 -26.35 -15.21 11.91
C ASN A 42 -26.99 -14.73 10.60
N ALA A 43 -27.01 -13.42 10.34
CA ALA A 43 -27.52 -12.88 9.07
C ALA A 43 -26.69 -13.37 7.88
N LEU A 44 -25.36 -13.36 8.00
CA LEU A 44 -24.47 -13.92 6.99
C LEU A 44 -24.79 -15.40 6.71
N ARG A 45 -24.95 -16.22 7.76
CA ARG A 45 -25.30 -17.65 7.61
C ARG A 45 -26.61 -17.86 6.86
N LEU A 46 -27.65 -17.09 7.21
CA LEU A 46 -28.99 -17.23 6.63
C LEU A 46 -29.01 -16.84 5.15
N GLU A 47 -28.19 -15.87 4.74
CA GLU A 47 -28.08 -15.44 3.34
C GLU A 47 -27.07 -16.28 2.54
N THR A 48 -26.21 -17.07 3.20
CA THR A 48 -25.22 -17.90 2.52
C THR A 48 -25.86 -19.13 1.89
N HIS A 49 -25.77 -19.24 0.58
CA HIS A 49 -26.18 -20.40 -0.20
C HIS A 49 -24.98 -21.26 -0.65
N HIS A 50 -23.85 -20.61 -0.99
CA HIS A 50 -22.64 -21.29 -1.45
C HIS A 50 -21.38 -20.71 -0.81
N ILE A 51 -20.36 -21.55 -0.66
CA ILE A 51 -19.03 -21.14 -0.19
C ILE A 51 -17.99 -21.63 -1.19
N THR A 52 -17.12 -20.73 -1.63
CA THR A 52 -15.94 -21.07 -2.45
C THR A 52 -14.68 -20.47 -1.83
N TYR A 53 -13.51 -20.86 -2.33
CA TYR A 53 -12.23 -20.37 -1.83
C TYR A 53 -11.14 -20.38 -2.89
N GLU A 54 -10.12 -19.58 -2.64
CA GLU A 54 -8.89 -19.50 -3.42
C GLU A 54 -7.69 -19.69 -2.49
N LEU A 55 -6.83 -20.66 -2.80
CA LEU A 55 -5.59 -20.89 -2.07
C LEU A 55 -4.55 -19.84 -2.45
N THR A 56 -3.81 -19.35 -1.47
CA THR A 56 -2.78 -18.31 -1.68
C THR A 56 -1.38 -18.76 -1.28
N GLY A 57 -1.24 -19.95 -0.68
CA GLY A 57 0.04 -20.52 -0.26
C GLY A 57 0.64 -19.91 1.01
N ASN A 58 0.41 -18.62 1.24
CA ASN A 58 0.86 -17.91 2.45
C ASN A 58 -0.11 -16.83 2.91
N GLU A 59 0.14 -16.32 4.12
CA GLU A 59 -0.70 -15.30 4.77
C GLU A 59 -0.59 -13.91 4.12
N LEU A 60 0.57 -13.53 3.59
CA LEU A 60 0.78 -12.23 2.96
C LEU A 60 -0.12 -12.08 1.72
N ILE A 61 -0.10 -13.07 0.82
CA ILE A 61 -0.95 -13.04 -0.38
C ILE A 61 -2.43 -13.16 -0.01
N ALA A 62 -2.77 -13.95 1.02
CA ALA A 62 -4.14 -13.98 1.54
C ALA A 62 -4.63 -12.61 2.04
N LEU A 63 -3.77 -11.84 2.71
CA LEU A 63 -4.06 -10.47 3.14
C LEU A 63 -4.26 -9.53 1.94
N LEU A 64 -3.35 -9.58 0.96
CA LEU A 64 -3.40 -8.73 -0.23
C LEU A 64 -4.66 -9.01 -1.06
N LEU A 65 -4.94 -10.29 -1.34
CA LEU A 65 -6.09 -10.71 -2.13
C LEU A 65 -7.42 -10.42 -1.41
N GLU A 66 -7.52 -10.67 -0.10
CA GLU A 66 -8.72 -10.34 0.67
C GLU A 66 -9.03 -8.84 0.58
N SER A 67 -8.03 -7.99 0.84
CA SER A 67 -8.20 -6.54 0.79
C SER A 67 -8.70 -6.08 -0.58
N GLU A 68 -8.10 -6.60 -1.64
CA GLU A 68 -8.51 -6.29 -3.01
C GLU A 68 -9.94 -6.73 -3.32
N GLU A 69 -10.31 -7.97 -2.99
CA GLU A 69 -11.65 -8.51 -3.29
C GLU A 69 -12.75 -7.77 -2.52
N ILE A 70 -12.48 -7.37 -1.26
CA ILE A 70 -13.40 -6.54 -0.49
C ILE A 70 -13.60 -5.16 -1.15
N LYS A 71 -12.52 -4.52 -1.62
CA LYS A 71 -12.63 -3.21 -2.30
C LYS A 71 -13.32 -3.33 -3.65
N ARG A 72 -13.03 -4.40 -4.40
CA ARG A 72 -13.55 -4.59 -5.76
C ARG A 72 -15.02 -4.97 -5.77
N ARG A 73 -15.46 -5.80 -4.82
CA ARG A 73 -16.84 -6.33 -4.80
C ARG A 73 -17.73 -5.64 -3.78
N THR A 74 -17.16 -4.91 -2.82
CA THR A 74 -17.88 -4.25 -1.72
C THR A 74 -18.94 -5.14 -1.04
N PRO A 75 -18.60 -6.38 -0.64
CA PRO A 75 -19.60 -7.36 -0.20
C PRO A 75 -20.44 -6.85 0.97
N LYS A 76 -21.73 -7.18 0.99
CA LYS A 76 -22.71 -6.68 1.97
C LYS A 76 -22.19 -6.74 3.42
N PHE A 77 -21.58 -7.85 3.84
CA PHE A 77 -21.19 -8.06 5.24
C PHE A 77 -19.77 -7.58 5.62
N ASN A 78 -18.93 -7.15 4.66
CA ASN A 78 -17.57 -6.64 4.92
C ASN A 78 -17.53 -5.14 5.30
N GLU A 79 -18.19 -4.72 6.38
CA GLU A 79 -18.33 -3.30 6.71
C GLU A 79 -17.00 -2.57 7.02
N ALA A 80 -16.13 -3.16 7.85
CA ALA A 80 -14.92 -2.47 8.35
C ALA A 80 -13.87 -2.20 7.27
N GLN A 81 -13.75 -3.10 6.29
CA GLN A 81 -12.72 -3.04 5.24
C GLN A 81 -13.25 -2.44 3.93
N LYS A 82 -14.50 -1.98 3.84
CA LYS A 82 -15.03 -1.26 2.66
C LYS A 82 -14.36 0.09 2.46
N LEU A 83 -14.20 0.86 3.54
CA LEU A 83 -13.60 2.19 3.48
C LEU A 83 -12.09 2.09 3.31
N TRP A 84 -11.55 2.83 2.33
CA TRP A 84 -10.11 2.97 2.16
C TRP A 84 -9.52 3.43 3.49
N SER A 85 -8.43 2.80 3.93
CA SER A 85 -7.76 3.28 5.14
C SER A 85 -7.44 4.76 4.97
N HIS A 86 -7.61 5.54 6.05
CA HIS A 86 -7.41 6.99 6.08
C HIS A 86 -5.93 7.33 5.99
N ASN A 87 -5.33 7.05 4.83
CA ASN A 87 -3.92 7.27 4.62
C ASN A 87 -3.70 8.67 4.07
N TYR A 88 -2.58 9.22 4.50
CA TYR A 88 -2.09 10.51 4.09
C TYR A 88 -0.93 10.29 3.12
N CYS A 89 -0.88 11.12 2.10
CA CYS A 89 0.11 10.99 1.04
C CYS A 89 0.76 12.35 0.81
N ILE A 90 2.04 12.32 0.43
CA ILE A 90 2.73 13.49 -0.07
C ILE A 90 2.53 13.52 -1.59
N PHE A 91 2.01 14.64 -2.08
CA PHE A 91 1.80 14.91 -3.49
C PHE A 91 2.66 16.08 -3.94
N LYS A 92 3.07 16.06 -5.22
CA LYS A 92 3.67 17.20 -5.89
C LYS A 92 2.63 17.90 -6.77
N TYR A 93 2.65 19.22 -6.80
CA TYR A 93 1.98 19.99 -7.84
C TYR A 93 2.74 21.30 -8.09
N THR A 94 2.66 21.83 -9.30
CA THR A 94 3.32 23.09 -9.67
C THR A 94 2.31 24.23 -9.67
N ASP A 95 2.68 25.37 -9.09
CA ASP A 95 1.83 26.58 -9.12
C ASP A 95 1.96 27.37 -10.43
N GLN A 96 1.20 28.46 -10.55
CA GLN A 96 1.22 29.33 -11.74
C GLN A 96 2.55 30.08 -11.93
N LEU A 97 3.36 30.19 -10.89
CA LEU A 97 4.67 30.82 -10.93
C LEU A 97 5.79 29.82 -11.24
N GLY A 98 5.45 28.54 -11.41
CA GLY A 98 6.38 27.48 -11.76
C GLY A 98 7.07 26.83 -10.57
N TYR A 99 6.71 27.15 -9.33
CA TYR A 99 7.29 26.50 -8.15
C TYR A 99 6.57 25.18 -7.85
N ASP A 100 7.33 24.15 -7.50
CA ASP A 100 6.79 22.87 -7.05
C ASP A 100 6.41 22.92 -5.56
N HIS A 101 5.21 22.46 -5.24
CA HIS A 101 4.68 22.38 -3.89
C HIS A 101 4.59 20.93 -3.48
N LEU A 102 4.87 20.67 -2.20
CA LEU A 102 4.64 19.38 -1.57
C LEU A 102 3.49 19.51 -0.59
N ALA A 103 2.45 18.71 -0.73
CA ALA A 103 1.28 18.78 0.15
C ALA A 103 0.94 17.42 0.74
N ILE A 104 0.54 17.42 2.01
CA ILE A 104 0.01 16.24 2.69
C ILE A 104 -1.50 16.27 2.57
N GLU A 105 -2.05 15.34 1.82
CA GLU A 105 -3.50 15.18 1.67
C GLU A 105 -3.91 13.72 1.88
N LYS A 106 -5.22 13.47 2.01
CA LYS A 106 -5.73 12.10 1.98
C LYS A 106 -5.47 11.48 0.60
N TYR A 107 -5.21 10.17 0.57
CA TYR A 107 -4.95 9.44 -0.67
C TYR A 107 -6.02 9.73 -1.75
N ASN A 108 -5.55 10.08 -2.95
CA ASN A 108 -6.38 10.38 -4.10
C ASN A 108 -5.76 9.76 -5.35
N ARG A 109 -6.46 8.80 -5.96
CA ARG A 109 -5.99 8.03 -7.13
C ARG A 109 -5.71 8.89 -8.38
N LYS A 110 -6.18 10.14 -8.42
CA LYS A 110 -6.00 11.04 -9.56
C LYS A 110 -4.72 11.88 -9.48
N LYS A 111 -4.03 11.87 -8.34
CA LYS A 111 -2.82 12.64 -8.11
C LYS A 111 -1.62 11.70 -8.05
N GLU A 112 -0.47 12.19 -8.51
CA GLU A 112 0.79 11.47 -8.41
C GLU A 112 1.23 11.41 -6.94
N VAL A 113 1.21 10.20 -6.37
CA VAL A 113 1.57 9.94 -4.98
C VAL A 113 3.07 9.70 -4.90
N LEU A 114 3.80 10.55 -4.18
CA LEU A 114 5.23 10.36 -3.94
C LEU A 114 5.48 9.35 -2.82
N ARG A 115 4.70 9.42 -1.74
CA ARG A 115 4.84 8.51 -0.58
C ARG A 115 3.54 8.43 0.22
N ILE A 116 3.27 7.26 0.79
CA ILE A 116 2.06 6.95 1.58
C ILE A 116 2.41 6.75 3.05
N PHE A 117 1.57 7.29 3.93
CA PHE A 117 1.70 7.22 5.39
C PHE A 117 0.40 6.77 6.04
N SER A 118 0.56 6.05 7.16
CA SER A 118 -0.56 5.52 7.94
C SER A 118 -1.39 6.62 8.60
N ASN A 119 -0.76 7.75 8.93
CA ASN A 119 -1.40 8.89 9.56
C ASN A 119 -0.71 10.21 9.18
N TYR A 120 -1.38 11.33 9.46
CA TYR A 120 -0.90 12.67 9.11
C TYR A 120 0.36 13.08 9.87
N LEU A 121 0.51 12.65 11.12
CA LEU A 121 1.66 13.05 11.96
C LEU A 121 2.95 12.42 11.43
N ASP A 122 2.93 11.16 11.02
CA ASP A 122 4.07 10.49 10.38
C ASP A 122 4.45 11.20 9.07
N ALA A 123 3.46 11.48 8.21
CA ALA A 123 3.69 12.20 6.95
C ALA A 123 4.31 13.58 7.20
N ARG A 124 3.82 14.28 8.22
CA ARG A 124 4.29 15.62 8.58
C ARG A 124 5.69 15.59 9.18
N ALA A 125 5.98 14.65 10.07
CA ALA A 125 7.30 14.49 10.65
C ALA A 125 8.35 14.21 9.56
N PHE A 126 8.05 13.25 8.68
CA PHE A 126 8.89 12.94 7.54
C PHE A 126 9.10 14.16 6.62
N LEU A 127 8.03 14.83 6.18
CA LEU A 127 8.16 16.00 5.30
C LEU A 127 8.99 17.13 5.94
N ILE A 128 8.94 17.31 7.27
CA ILE A 128 9.77 18.29 7.98
C ILE A 128 11.25 17.92 7.96
N GLU A 129 11.59 16.65 8.10
CA GLU A 129 12.98 16.18 7.98
C GLU A 129 13.51 16.47 6.57
N GLN A 130 12.71 16.17 5.56
CA GLN A 130 13.04 16.37 4.16
C GLN A 130 13.18 17.85 3.78
N ILE A 131 12.33 18.72 4.34
CA ILE A 131 12.46 20.17 4.19
C ILE A 131 13.81 20.67 4.72
N LYS A 132 14.29 20.12 5.84
CA LYS A 132 15.57 20.51 6.42
C LYS A 132 16.74 20.00 5.58
N GLU A 133 16.71 18.72 5.22
CA GLU A 133 17.76 18.05 4.45
C GLU A 133 18.00 18.71 3.10
N TYR A 134 16.92 18.99 2.35
CA TYR A 134 17.00 19.58 1.01
C TYR A 134 16.82 21.11 1.00
N THR A 135 16.81 21.75 2.17
CA THR A 135 16.64 23.20 2.30
C THR A 135 15.45 23.72 1.47
N LEU A 136 14.30 23.07 1.66
CA LEU A 136 13.05 23.41 0.96
C LEU A 136 12.30 24.51 1.69
N CYS A 137 11.33 25.12 1.03
CA CYS A 137 10.55 26.19 1.60
C CYS A 137 9.34 25.62 2.34
N PRO A 138 9.28 25.67 3.69
CA PRO A 138 8.18 25.08 4.45
C PRO A 138 6.82 25.73 4.17
N LYS A 139 6.80 26.94 3.60
CA LYS A 139 5.56 27.60 3.14
C LYS A 139 5.05 26.98 1.83
N LEU A 140 5.92 26.69 0.86
CA LEU A 140 5.55 26.00 -0.38
C LEU A 140 5.28 24.51 -0.14
N CYS A 141 5.80 23.94 0.94
CA CYS A 141 5.47 22.59 1.40
C CYS A 141 4.27 22.52 2.36
N HIS A 142 3.48 23.61 2.51
CA HIS A 142 2.27 23.67 3.37
C HIS A 142 2.47 23.34 4.86
N ILE A 143 3.72 23.33 5.33
CA ILE A 143 4.04 23.15 6.76
C ILE A 143 3.84 24.46 7.53
N GLN A 144 4.03 25.60 6.88
CA GLN A 144 3.86 26.93 7.46
C GLN A 144 2.82 27.75 6.69
N THR A 145 1.80 28.23 7.40
CA THR A 145 0.80 29.15 6.86
C THR A 145 1.09 30.57 7.36
N VAL A 146 1.84 31.35 6.58
CA VAL A 146 2.24 32.73 6.92
C VAL A 146 2.05 33.67 5.74
N ASN A 147 1.67 34.93 6.01
CA ASN A 147 1.45 35.92 4.96
C ASN A 147 2.77 36.36 4.29
N ASN A 148 3.82 36.55 5.08
CA ASN A 148 5.13 37.01 4.64
C ASN A 148 6.04 35.83 4.23
N ALA A 149 7.36 36.05 4.20
CA ALA A 149 8.33 34.99 4.01
C ALA A 149 8.18 33.88 5.08
N CYS A 150 8.53 32.65 4.74
CA CYS A 150 8.60 31.55 5.70
C CYS A 150 9.63 31.85 6.81
N TYR A 151 9.41 31.30 8.00
CA TYR A 151 10.29 31.54 9.16
C TYR A 151 11.74 31.07 8.93
N ASN A 152 11.95 30.14 8.01
CA ASN A 152 13.27 29.61 7.68
C ASN A 152 14.11 30.59 6.83
N TYR A 153 13.49 31.49 6.07
CA TYR A 153 14.22 32.38 5.18
C TYR A 153 15.08 33.40 5.95
N PRO A 154 14.56 34.13 6.95
CA PRO A 154 15.39 35.02 7.76
C PRO A 154 16.53 34.32 8.51
N ASN A 155 16.38 33.04 8.81
CA ASN A 155 17.37 32.24 9.55
C ASN A 155 18.46 31.66 8.65
N GLY A 156 18.34 31.77 7.32
CA GLY A 156 19.27 31.16 6.36
C GLY A 156 18.98 29.70 6.01
N ASP A 157 17.95 29.09 6.60
CA ASP A 157 17.54 27.68 6.38
C ASP A 157 16.59 27.52 5.18
N CYS A 158 16.49 28.53 4.32
CA CYS A 158 15.69 28.56 3.09
C CYS A 158 16.18 29.70 2.21
N TYR A 159 16.25 29.51 0.89
CA TYR A 159 16.73 30.53 -0.06
C TYR A 159 15.64 31.50 -0.55
N GLY A 160 14.43 31.42 0.01
CA GLY A 160 13.39 32.43 -0.21
C GLY A 160 12.53 32.20 -1.46
N ALA A 161 12.31 30.94 -1.86
CA ALA A 161 11.41 30.58 -2.95
C ALA A 161 10.00 31.21 -2.79
N CYS A 162 9.41 31.18 -1.58
CA CYS A 162 8.09 31.75 -1.32
C CYS A 162 7.98 33.29 -1.47
N VAL A 163 9.12 33.98 -1.58
CA VAL A 163 9.20 35.43 -1.87
C VAL A 163 9.94 35.70 -3.17
N GLN A 164 10.10 34.68 -4.01
CA GLN A 164 10.71 34.74 -5.34
C GLN A 164 12.15 35.27 -5.35
N LYS A 165 12.85 35.19 -4.22
CA LYS A 165 14.29 35.54 -4.13
C LYS A 165 15.16 34.44 -4.73
N GLU A 166 14.71 33.21 -4.60
CA GLU A 166 15.21 32.06 -5.33
C GLU A 166 14.30 31.77 -6.54
N SER A 167 14.88 31.51 -7.71
CA SER A 167 14.12 31.14 -8.90
C SER A 167 13.51 29.74 -8.77
N ALA A 168 12.35 29.53 -9.41
CA ALA A 168 11.70 28.22 -9.49
C ALA A 168 12.63 27.09 -9.96
N THR A 169 13.50 27.34 -10.95
CA THR A 169 14.41 26.31 -11.49
C THR A 169 15.33 25.71 -10.42
N PHE A 170 16.03 26.55 -9.65
CA PHE A 170 16.94 26.08 -8.59
C PHE A 170 16.19 25.44 -7.42
N TYR A 171 15.04 25.99 -7.06
CA TYR A 171 14.20 25.43 -6.01
C TYR A 171 13.67 24.04 -6.39
N ASN A 172 13.06 23.92 -7.56
CA ASN A 172 12.48 22.67 -8.05
C ASN A 172 13.56 21.60 -8.27
N ALA A 173 14.79 21.98 -8.66
CA ALA A 173 15.90 21.03 -8.78
C ALA A 173 16.17 20.28 -7.46
N ARG A 174 16.00 20.93 -6.29
CA ARG A 174 16.14 20.25 -5.00
C ARG A 174 14.97 19.34 -4.67
N ILE A 175 13.75 19.69 -5.09
CA ILE A 175 12.59 18.78 -4.99
C ILE A 175 12.81 17.55 -5.86
N THR A 176 13.30 17.73 -7.09
CA THR A 176 13.62 16.60 -7.99
C THR A 176 14.70 15.71 -7.38
N ALA A 177 15.80 16.28 -6.90
CA ALA A 177 16.86 15.52 -6.23
C ALA A 177 16.33 14.73 -5.02
N MET A 178 15.50 15.35 -4.17
CA MET A 178 14.83 14.68 -3.05
C MET A 178 13.98 13.48 -3.51
N ILE A 179 13.21 13.63 -4.58
CA ILE A 179 12.37 12.55 -5.12
C ILE A 179 13.25 11.43 -5.69
N GLU A 180 14.31 11.77 -6.43
CA GLU A 180 15.27 10.80 -6.97
C GLU A 180 15.96 10.01 -5.85
N ASP A 181 16.36 10.68 -4.77
CA ASP A 181 16.94 10.03 -3.60
C ASP A 181 15.92 9.11 -2.91
N TRP A 182 14.65 9.54 -2.78
CA TRP A 182 13.60 8.66 -2.24
C TRP A 182 13.39 7.42 -3.10
N GLU A 183 13.42 7.56 -4.42
CA GLU A 183 13.32 6.43 -5.34
C GLU A 183 14.53 5.51 -5.24
N ALA A 184 15.73 6.06 -5.06
CA ALA A 184 16.97 5.31 -4.91
C ALA A 184 17.06 4.57 -3.56
N GLU A 185 16.55 5.16 -2.48
CA GLU A 185 16.42 4.54 -1.16
C GLU A 185 15.32 3.49 -1.11
N SER A 186 14.30 3.62 -1.97
CA SER A 186 13.18 2.70 -2.00
C SER A 186 13.61 1.40 -2.66
N ALA A 187 13.79 0.37 -1.84
CA ALA A 187 14.26 -0.92 -2.31
C ALA A 187 13.30 -1.55 -3.34
N THR A 188 13.86 -2.01 -4.46
CA THR A 188 13.22 -2.96 -5.37
C THR A 188 13.52 -4.38 -4.88
N TYR A 189 12.49 -5.16 -4.60
CA TYR A 189 12.64 -6.51 -4.06
C TYR A 189 11.48 -7.42 -4.43
N TYR A 190 11.79 -8.71 -4.44
CA TYR A 190 10.81 -9.79 -4.39
C TYR A 190 10.64 -10.27 -2.96
N LEU A 191 9.41 -10.58 -2.58
CA LEU A 191 9.11 -11.40 -1.40
C LEU A 191 8.71 -12.78 -1.90
N ILE A 192 9.60 -13.75 -1.72
CA ILE A 192 9.34 -15.14 -2.10
C ILE A 192 8.81 -15.90 -0.89
N GLY A 193 7.77 -16.69 -1.10
CA GLY A 193 7.15 -17.51 -0.06
C GLY A 193 6.53 -18.79 -0.62
N ASN A 194 5.85 -19.53 0.25
CA ASN A 194 5.16 -20.76 -0.13
C ASN A 194 4.05 -20.49 -1.16
N GLY A 195 4.01 -21.29 -2.23
CA GLY A 195 2.92 -21.32 -3.20
C GLY A 195 1.74 -22.18 -2.75
N ARG A 196 0.78 -22.39 -3.64
CA ARG A 196 -0.52 -23.03 -3.33
C ARG A 196 -0.39 -24.54 -3.11
N ASN A 197 0.71 -25.12 -3.61
CA ASN A 197 1.06 -26.52 -3.47
C ASN A 197 2.59 -26.66 -3.29
N ASN A 198 3.08 -27.89 -3.12
CA ASN A 198 4.48 -28.15 -2.79
C ASN A 198 5.48 -27.90 -3.95
N ASN A 199 4.99 -27.82 -5.19
CA ASN A 199 5.82 -27.60 -6.38
C ASN A 199 5.73 -26.15 -6.86
N GLU A 200 5.15 -25.27 -6.05
CA GLU A 200 4.90 -23.89 -6.42
C GLU A 200 5.47 -22.96 -5.35
N SER A 201 6.08 -21.88 -5.81
CA SER A 201 6.46 -20.75 -4.98
C SER A 201 5.63 -19.54 -5.35
N SER A 202 5.46 -18.64 -4.40
CA SER A 202 4.76 -17.39 -4.60
C SER A 202 5.75 -16.23 -4.64
N VAL A 203 5.42 -15.18 -5.37
CA VAL A 203 6.17 -13.93 -5.42
C VAL A 203 5.25 -12.75 -5.18
N VAL A 204 5.71 -11.79 -4.39
CA VAL A 204 5.19 -10.41 -4.34
C VAL A 204 6.29 -9.50 -4.85
N TYR A 205 5.96 -8.59 -5.77
CA TYR A 205 6.92 -7.67 -6.36
C TYR A 205 6.67 -6.24 -5.92
N VAL A 206 7.74 -5.61 -5.46
CA VAL A 206 7.80 -4.19 -5.10
C VAL A 206 8.95 -3.56 -5.85
N GLU A 207 8.67 -2.52 -6.63
CA GLU A 207 9.66 -1.76 -7.39
C GLU A 207 9.68 -0.33 -6.89
N LYS A 208 10.87 0.16 -6.48
CA LYS A 208 11.02 1.52 -5.92
C LYS A 208 9.98 1.83 -4.84
N GLY A 209 9.67 0.85 -3.99
CA GLY A 209 8.66 0.98 -2.93
C GLY A 209 7.20 0.85 -3.38
N HIS A 210 6.93 0.79 -4.68
CA HIS A 210 5.59 0.58 -5.23
C HIS A 210 5.26 -0.89 -5.37
N TYR A 211 4.12 -1.29 -4.80
CA TYR A 211 3.60 -2.63 -5.02
C TYR A 211 3.08 -2.77 -6.45
N LEU A 212 3.54 -3.81 -7.15
CA LEU A 212 3.16 -4.04 -8.54
C LEU A 212 2.27 -5.26 -8.73
N GLY A 213 2.33 -6.24 -7.83
CA GLY A 213 1.52 -7.42 -7.95
C GLY A 213 2.03 -8.61 -7.14
N PHE A 214 1.32 -9.72 -7.28
CA PHE A 214 1.79 -11.02 -6.81
C PHE A 214 1.51 -12.11 -7.86
N GLY A 215 2.28 -13.19 -7.79
CA GLY A 215 2.24 -14.29 -8.74
C GLY A 215 2.62 -15.62 -8.09
N PHE A 216 2.54 -16.67 -8.90
CA PHE A 216 2.94 -18.02 -8.53
C PHE A 216 3.72 -18.64 -9.68
N PHE A 217 4.82 -19.31 -9.36
CA PHE A 217 5.70 -19.94 -10.34
C PHE A 217 6.09 -21.35 -9.87
N ASP A 218 6.40 -22.22 -10.83
CA ASP A 218 6.84 -23.58 -10.57
C ASP A 218 8.25 -23.55 -9.95
N SER A 219 8.38 -24.13 -8.75
CA SER A 219 9.64 -24.19 -8.00
C SER A 219 10.33 -25.55 -8.10
N SER A 220 9.77 -26.49 -8.88
CA SER A 220 10.35 -27.84 -9.07
C SER A 220 11.67 -27.83 -9.83
N LEU A 221 11.96 -26.77 -10.60
CA LEU A 221 13.13 -26.68 -11.48
C LEU A 221 14.37 -26.05 -10.82
N GLY A 222 14.35 -25.79 -9.51
CA GLY A 222 15.50 -25.18 -8.81
C GLY A 222 15.56 -23.67 -9.00
N GLN A 223 16.64 -23.14 -9.57
CA GLN A 223 16.76 -21.69 -9.81
C GLN A 223 15.80 -21.26 -10.92
N THR A 224 14.79 -20.49 -10.55
CA THR A 224 13.86 -19.88 -11.50
C THR A 224 14.46 -18.58 -12.03
N PRO A 225 14.59 -18.40 -13.36
CA PRO A 225 15.07 -17.14 -13.94
C PRO A 225 14.20 -15.95 -13.51
N ALA A 226 14.81 -14.77 -13.35
CA ALA A 226 14.09 -13.56 -12.96
C ALA A 226 12.96 -13.19 -13.94
N GLU A 227 13.15 -13.45 -15.23
CA GLU A 227 12.14 -13.26 -16.28
C GLU A 227 10.88 -14.09 -16.00
N VAL A 228 11.03 -15.37 -15.64
CA VAL A 228 9.90 -16.26 -15.32
C VAL A 228 9.18 -15.80 -14.06
N ILE A 229 9.92 -15.32 -13.06
CA ILE A 229 9.33 -14.73 -11.85
C ILE A 229 8.55 -13.48 -12.21
N HIS A 230 9.09 -12.63 -13.09
CA HIS A 230 8.43 -11.39 -13.50
C HIS A 230 7.13 -11.67 -14.29
N ASP A 231 7.19 -12.57 -15.26
CA ASP A 231 6.05 -12.91 -16.13
C ASP A 231 4.88 -13.57 -15.40
N CYS A 232 5.13 -14.22 -14.25
CA CYS A 232 4.08 -14.84 -13.45
C CYS A 232 3.29 -13.84 -12.59
N ILE A 233 3.75 -12.58 -12.49
CA ILE A 233 3.14 -11.56 -11.65
C ILE A 233 1.85 -11.07 -12.30
N LYS A 234 0.76 -11.14 -11.54
CA LYS A 234 -0.48 -10.46 -11.89
C LYS A 234 -0.42 -9.03 -11.37
N TRP A 235 -0.40 -8.09 -12.29
CA TRP A 235 -0.37 -6.66 -12.00
C TRP A 235 -1.61 -6.21 -11.23
N ARG A 236 -1.40 -5.51 -10.12
CA ARG A 236 -2.45 -5.07 -9.21
C ARG A 236 -2.15 -3.65 -8.71
N PRO A 237 -3.18 -2.85 -8.42
CA PRO A 237 -2.98 -1.47 -8.02
C PRO A 237 -2.26 -1.39 -6.67
N ASP A 238 -1.28 -0.51 -6.59
CA ASP A 238 -0.73 -0.09 -5.31
C ASP A 238 -1.76 0.74 -4.55
N THR A 239 -2.16 0.26 -3.39
CA THR A 239 -3.15 0.93 -2.55
C THR A 239 -2.58 1.16 -1.17
N PRO A 240 -3.08 2.17 -0.45
CA PRO A 240 -2.63 2.39 0.91
C PRO A 240 -2.81 1.20 1.87
N ASP A 241 -3.86 0.40 1.67
CA ASP A 241 -4.07 -0.84 2.41
C ASP A 241 -2.96 -1.87 2.13
N VAL A 242 -2.53 -1.97 0.86
CA VAL A 242 -1.40 -2.83 0.45
C VAL A 242 -0.10 -2.36 1.10
N GLN A 243 0.21 -1.06 1.05
CA GLN A 243 1.41 -0.52 1.69
C GLN A 243 1.44 -0.80 3.20
N ARG A 244 0.30 -0.65 3.88
CA ARG A 244 0.17 -1.00 5.30
C ARG A 244 0.40 -2.50 5.54
N ILE A 245 -0.15 -3.37 4.70
CA ILE A 245 0.05 -4.82 4.78
C ILE A 245 1.54 -5.16 4.60
N LEU A 246 2.21 -4.58 3.61
CA LEU A 246 3.64 -4.81 3.34
C LEU A 246 4.52 -4.30 4.48
N ALA A 247 4.26 -3.10 5.01
CA ALA A 247 5.00 -2.53 6.13
C ALA A 247 4.90 -3.42 7.38
N GLN A 248 3.69 -3.88 7.73
CA GLN A 248 3.47 -4.79 8.85
C GLN A 248 4.20 -6.13 8.66
N TYR A 249 4.15 -6.68 7.45
CA TYR A 249 4.85 -7.93 7.14
C TYR A 249 6.37 -7.79 7.26
N LEU A 250 6.95 -6.72 6.72
CA LEU A 250 8.40 -6.48 6.76
C LEU A 250 8.91 -6.16 8.17
N GLN A 251 8.10 -5.49 8.99
CA GLN A 251 8.43 -5.29 10.41
C GLN A 251 8.51 -6.62 11.16
N GLN A 252 7.63 -7.57 10.83
CA GLN A 252 7.63 -8.91 11.42
C GLN A 252 8.73 -9.81 10.84
N PHE A 253 9.08 -9.65 9.57
CA PHE A 253 10.02 -10.51 8.83
C PHE A 253 11.06 -9.68 8.03
N PRO A 254 12.02 -9.02 8.69
CA PRO A 254 12.94 -8.10 8.01
C PRO A 254 13.90 -8.79 7.02
N GLY A 255 14.18 -10.09 7.22
CA GLY A 255 15.09 -10.87 6.37
C GLY A 255 14.48 -11.47 5.09
N ASN A 256 13.18 -11.27 4.83
CA ASN A 256 12.49 -11.90 3.71
C ASN A 256 12.61 -11.13 2.38
N ARG A 257 13.41 -10.05 2.33
CA ARG A 257 13.68 -9.30 1.11
C ARG A 257 14.68 -10.06 0.24
N VAL A 258 14.28 -10.39 -0.97
CA VAL A 258 15.21 -10.81 -2.04
C VAL A 258 15.38 -9.62 -2.96
N SER A 259 16.48 -8.88 -2.79
CA SER A 259 16.78 -7.72 -3.64
C SER A 259 16.96 -8.15 -5.09
N VAL A 260 16.41 -7.35 -6.00
CA VAL A 260 16.69 -7.50 -7.44
C VAL A 260 18.01 -6.78 -7.70
N LEU A 261 19.05 -7.52 -8.10
CA LEU A 261 20.33 -6.97 -8.56
C LEU A 261 20.19 -6.38 -9.96
#